data_AF-A0A3E1P597-F1
#
_entry.id   AF-A0A3E1P597-F1
#
_cell.length_a   1.000
_cell.length_b   1.000
_cell.length_c   1.000
_cell.angle_alpha   90.00
_cell.angle_beta   90.00
_cell.angle_gamma   90.00
#
_symmetry.space_group_name_H-M   'P 1'
#
loop_
_entity.id
_entity.type
_entity.pdbx_description
1 polymer ?
#
loop_
_entity_poly.entity_id
_entity_poly.type
_entity_poly.pdbx_seq_one_letter_code
_entity_poly.pdbx_strand_id
1 'polypeptide(L)'
;MKNLGLVVLAALLAAVTVQCLTYIIDGLSWVCYLGEYSKTSPDISNSGLGGWMILIPVAGALAGVLLIKCGKKWLTPLSAVIMTGTGFPFGVEGVLASGLFISGDRQLLKAAVIAAGLACLLNIPLAAVVLVFELGFIELSLFNVLAIVLAAGIGALCRVILVGWDTILPVERVPGLKIDLLYACFVTGIIVFLFGWLMTWLIKMLEKIRFQRTWLPVAAAIIIGYLGWQRPEGLGTGNYFIPALSSGAINLQILLGLSLVRLAMLILAAGSGAPGRELIISPLILIGATLGMASLLLVSMIVGIYDVTPELAAVVGIAAMLTGRLPVIFAALIFSIELTHQWMVIIPVIAALIPAMLLRSVIVRNGTN
;
A
#
# COMPACT_ATOMS: atom_id res chain seq x y z
N MET A 1 -24.42 1.41 -23.53
CA MET A 1 -24.80 2.56 -22.67
C MET A 1 -25.19 2.17 -21.24
N LYS A 2 -26.09 1.22 -20.99
CA LYS A 2 -26.49 0.80 -19.61
C LYS A 2 -25.30 0.42 -18.71
N ASN A 3 -24.29 -0.26 -19.24
CA ASN A 3 -23.10 -0.64 -18.49
C ASN A 3 -22.22 0.56 -18.08
N LEU A 4 -22.15 1.61 -18.89
CA LEU A 4 -21.40 2.83 -18.58
C LEU A 4 -22.06 3.62 -17.45
N GLY A 5 -23.40 3.73 -17.46
CA GLY A 5 -24.13 4.37 -16.35
C GLY A 5 -23.90 3.67 -15.00
N LEU A 6 -23.83 2.34 -15.00
CA LEU A 6 -23.48 1.58 -13.80
C LEU A 6 -22.02 1.81 -13.36
N VAL A 7 -21.09 1.95 -14.30
CA VAL A 7 -19.68 2.26 -14.00
C VAL A 7 -19.55 3.63 -13.35
N VAL A 8 -20.24 4.65 -13.85
CA VAL A 8 -20.28 6.00 -13.24
C VAL A 8 -20.76 5.93 -11.80
N LEU A 9 -21.89 5.26 -11.57
CA LEU A 9 -22.50 5.14 -10.25
C LEU A 9 -21.58 4.37 -9.29
N ALA A 10 -20.98 3.27 -9.76
CA ALA A 10 -20.03 2.49 -8.98
C ALA A 10 -18.77 3.30 -8.64
N ALA A 11 -18.25 4.10 -9.56
CA ALA A 11 -17.10 4.96 -9.33
C ALA A 11 -17.38 6.05 -8.28
N LEU A 12 -18.54 6.71 -8.35
CA LEU A 12 -18.97 7.69 -7.35
C LEU A 12 -19.10 7.07 -5.96
N LEU A 13 -19.78 5.92 -5.87
CA LEU A 13 -19.91 5.19 -4.60
C LEU A 13 -18.56 4.73 -4.07
N ALA A 14 -17.66 4.26 -4.94
CA ALA A 14 -16.32 3.86 -4.55
C ALA A 14 -15.56 5.03 -3.91
N ALA A 15 -15.52 6.20 -4.57
CA ALA A 15 -14.82 7.38 -4.08
C ALA A 15 -15.33 7.83 -2.69
N VAL A 16 -16.66 7.94 -2.53
CA VAL A 16 -17.26 8.29 -1.22
C VAL A 16 -16.94 7.23 -0.17
N THR A 17 -17.03 5.96 -0.54
CA THR A 17 -16.74 4.87 0.40
C THR A 17 -15.29 4.90 0.85
N VAL A 18 -14.33 5.07 -0.05
CA VAL A 18 -12.91 5.13 0.31
C VAL A 18 -12.72 6.16 1.41
N GLN A 19 -13.27 7.36 1.24
CA GLN A 19 -13.13 8.43 2.21
C GLN A 19 -13.78 8.09 3.55
N CYS A 20 -15.00 7.53 3.53
CA CYS A 20 -15.67 7.06 4.74
C CYS A 20 -14.87 5.96 5.46
N LEU A 21 -14.33 5.00 4.72
CA LEU A 21 -13.52 3.91 5.27
C LEU A 21 -12.24 4.44 5.92
N THR A 22 -11.56 5.41 5.29
CA THR A 22 -10.39 6.07 5.89
C THR A 22 -10.77 6.68 7.24
N TYR A 23 -11.84 7.47 7.31
CA TYR A 23 -12.28 8.07 8.57
C TYR A 23 -12.71 7.05 9.63
N ILE A 24 -13.33 5.94 9.23
CA ILE A 24 -13.75 4.87 10.16
C ILE A 24 -12.52 4.13 10.70
N ILE A 25 -11.56 3.78 9.86
CA ILE A 25 -10.34 3.05 10.24
C ILE A 25 -9.45 3.92 11.14
N ASP A 26 -9.26 5.17 10.77
CA ASP A 26 -8.48 6.13 11.57
C ASP A 26 -9.20 6.45 12.88
N GLY A 27 -10.53 6.59 12.85
CA GLY A 27 -11.38 6.77 14.03
C GLY A 27 -11.31 5.60 15.01
N LEU A 28 -11.33 4.36 14.51
CA LEU A 28 -11.12 3.16 15.32
C LEU A 28 -9.74 3.17 15.98
N SER A 29 -8.70 3.55 15.23
CA SER A 29 -7.34 3.63 15.76
C SER A 29 -7.23 4.69 16.86
N TRP A 30 -7.86 5.86 16.67
CA TRP A 30 -7.96 6.92 17.68
C TRP A 30 -8.61 6.43 18.97
N VAL A 31 -9.80 5.82 18.86
CA VAL A 31 -10.53 5.34 20.04
C VAL A 31 -9.76 4.21 20.75
N CYS A 32 -9.19 3.27 19.99
CA CYS A 32 -8.51 2.12 20.57
C CYS A 32 -7.17 2.46 21.20
N TYR A 33 -6.37 3.33 20.59
CA TYR A 33 -5.00 3.62 21.04
C TYR A 33 -4.87 4.91 21.85
N LEU A 34 -5.72 5.90 21.59
CA LEU A 34 -5.57 7.25 22.15
C LEU A 34 -6.73 7.63 23.08
N GLY A 35 -7.82 6.87 23.10
CA GLY A 35 -8.98 7.10 23.98
C GLY A 35 -9.81 8.34 23.62
N GLU A 36 -9.47 9.01 22.51
CA GLU A 36 -10.13 10.21 21.99
C GLU A 36 -10.52 10.01 20.53
N TYR A 37 -11.20 10.98 19.92
CA TYR A 37 -11.51 10.98 18.49
C TYR A 37 -11.04 12.28 17.84
N SER A 38 -10.23 12.16 16.80
CA SER A 38 -9.83 13.29 15.95
C SER A 38 -10.01 12.93 14.47
N LYS A 39 -10.09 13.97 13.63
CA LYS A 39 -10.16 13.86 12.18
C LYS A 39 -8.79 13.76 11.49
N THR A 40 -7.71 13.93 12.25
CA THR A 40 -6.33 13.81 11.76
C THR A 40 -5.87 12.36 11.78
N SER A 41 -4.88 12.01 10.95
CA SER A 41 -4.25 10.70 11.01
C SER A 41 -3.72 10.40 12.42
N PRO A 42 -3.99 9.20 12.99
CA PRO A 42 -3.63 8.86 14.36
C PRO A 42 -2.11 8.65 14.49
N ASP A 43 -1.49 9.32 15.46
CA ASP A 43 -0.12 9.04 15.88
C ASP A 43 -0.15 8.10 17.10
N ILE A 44 0.14 6.82 16.85
CA ILE A 44 0.08 5.77 17.86
C ILE A 44 1.32 5.78 18.78
N SER A 45 2.38 6.52 18.41
CA SER A 45 3.67 6.49 19.11
C SER A 45 3.60 6.95 20.56
N ASN A 46 2.70 7.90 20.86
CA ASN A 46 2.53 8.49 22.18
C ASN A 46 1.24 8.04 22.90
N SER A 47 0.78 6.82 22.64
CA SER A 47 -0.46 6.30 23.23
C SER A 47 -0.46 6.17 24.76
N GLY A 48 0.71 6.08 25.41
CA GLY A 48 0.82 5.91 26.87
C GLY A 48 0.32 4.55 27.40
N LEU A 49 -0.14 3.66 26.51
CA LEU A 49 -0.72 2.36 26.86
C LEU A 49 0.33 1.32 27.31
N GLY A 50 1.61 1.54 27.03
CA GLY A 50 2.67 0.58 27.33
C GLY A 50 2.36 -0.81 26.76
N GLY A 51 2.51 -1.86 27.57
CA GLY A 51 2.27 -3.24 27.14
C GLY A 51 0.81 -3.57 26.80
N TRP A 52 -0.17 -2.77 27.24
CA TRP A 52 -1.59 -2.97 26.90
C TRP A 52 -1.85 -2.84 25.40
N MET A 53 -0.97 -2.14 24.70
CA MET A 53 -0.98 -1.97 23.25
C MET A 53 -1.00 -3.30 22.49
N ILE A 54 -0.39 -4.37 23.04
CA ILE A 54 -0.33 -5.69 22.43
C ILE A 54 -1.74 -6.32 22.30
N LEU A 55 -2.64 -6.01 23.24
CA LEU A 55 -3.97 -6.63 23.28
C LEU A 55 -4.93 -6.07 22.23
N ILE A 56 -4.66 -4.86 21.71
CA ILE A 56 -5.58 -4.19 20.77
C ILE A 56 -5.64 -4.94 19.42
N PRO A 57 -4.52 -5.25 18.73
CA PRO A 57 -4.56 -6.05 17.51
C PRO A 57 -5.15 -7.44 17.74
N VAL A 58 -4.88 -8.04 18.90
CA VAL A 58 -5.39 -9.38 19.25
C VAL A 58 -6.92 -9.37 19.38
N ALA A 59 -7.46 -8.38 20.11
CA ALA A 59 -8.90 -8.20 20.26
C ALA A 59 -9.59 -7.93 18.90
N GLY A 60 -8.97 -7.10 18.07
CA GLY A 60 -9.46 -6.81 16.72
C GLY A 60 -9.44 -8.04 15.80
N ALA A 61 -8.37 -8.83 15.84
CA ALA A 61 -8.28 -10.08 15.09
C ALA A 61 -9.31 -11.11 15.56
N LEU A 62 -9.52 -11.24 16.88
CA LEU A 62 -10.57 -12.10 17.45
C LEU A 62 -11.95 -11.68 16.94
N ALA A 63 -12.29 -10.40 17.03
CA ALA A 63 -13.57 -9.87 16.55
C ALA A 63 -13.75 -10.10 15.04
N GLY A 64 -12.71 -9.81 14.24
CA GLY A 64 -12.71 -10.03 12.79
C GLY A 64 -12.91 -11.51 12.41
N VAL A 65 -12.19 -12.41 13.07
CA VAL A 65 -12.32 -13.87 12.84
C VAL A 65 -13.70 -14.38 13.24
N LEU A 66 -14.25 -13.93 14.36
CA LEU A 66 -15.60 -14.30 14.80
C LEU A 66 -16.67 -13.85 13.79
N LEU A 67 -16.55 -12.65 13.23
CA LEU A 67 -17.46 -12.16 12.18
C LEU A 67 -17.43 -13.03 10.92
N ILE A 68 -16.24 -13.46 10.49
CA ILE A 68 -16.11 -14.38 9.34
C ILE A 68 -16.72 -15.74 9.66
N LYS A 69 -16.51 -16.23 10.89
CA LYS A 69 -17.01 -17.54 11.33
C LYS A 69 -18.55 -17.61 11.41
N CYS A 70 -19.24 -16.48 11.53
CA CYS A 70 -20.70 -16.38 11.39
C CYS A 70 -21.23 -16.77 9.99
N GLY A 71 -20.35 -17.13 9.04
CA GLY A 71 -20.71 -17.78 7.77
C GLY A 71 -21.18 -16.83 6.66
N LYS A 72 -21.23 -15.53 6.93
CA LYS A 72 -21.76 -14.53 6.01
C LYS A 72 -20.61 -13.81 5.28
N LYS A 73 -20.32 -14.22 4.03
CA LYS A 73 -19.23 -13.65 3.20
C LYS A 73 -19.26 -12.11 3.07
N TRP A 74 -20.43 -11.48 3.12
CA TRP A 74 -20.56 -10.01 3.07
C TRP A 74 -20.01 -9.29 4.32
N LEU A 75 -19.69 -10.00 5.41
CA LEU A 75 -19.05 -9.45 6.60
C LEU A 75 -17.52 -9.35 6.48
N THR A 76 -16.92 -9.97 5.47
CA THR A 76 -15.46 -9.94 5.24
C THR A 76 -14.90 -8.51 5.18
N PRO A 77 -15.54 -7.55 4.49
CA PRO A 77 -15.02 -6.19 4.46
C PRO A 77 -15.09 -5.49 5.83
N LEU A 78 -16.14 -5.77 6.63
CA LEU A 78 -16.24 -5.24 8.00
C LEU A 78 -15.14 -5.82 8.90
N SER A 79 -14.82 -7.12 8.75
CA SER A 79 -13.71 -7.73 9.47
C SER A 79 -12.36 -7.10 9.11
N ALA A 80 -12.15 -6.76 7.83
CA ALA A 80 -10.95 -6.06 7.39
C ALA A 80 -10.87 -4.64 8.01
N VAL A 81 -11.97 -3.89 8.05
CA VAL A 81 -12.03 -2.57 8.70
C VAL A 81 -11.62 -2.65 10.17
N ILE A 82 -12.18 -3.60 10.92
CA ILE A 82 -11.87 -3.77 12.34
C ILE A 82 -10.40 -4.13 12.53
N MET A 83 -9.89 -5.10 11.77
CA MET A 83 -8.50 -5.56 11.90
C MET A 83 -7.51 -4.45 11.53
N THR A 84 -7.75 -3.70 10.47
CA THR A 84 -6.92 -2.55 10.09
C THR A 84 -6.97 -1.46 11.14
N GLY A 85 -8.16 -1.06 11.61
CA GLY A 85 -8.33 0.00 12.60
C GLY A 85 -7.82 -0.37 14.01
N THR A 86 -7.65 -1.65 14.29
CA THR A 86 -7.05 -2.15 15.55
C THR A 86 -5.56 -2.43 15.43
N GLY A 87 -4.93 -2.18 14.28
CA GLY A 87 -3.48 -2.17 14.14
C GLY A 87 -2.88 -3.08 13.08
N PHE A 88 -3.67 -3.88 12.34
CA PHE A 88 -3.10 -4.62 11.21
C PHE A 88 -2.58 -3.64 10.15
N PRO A 89 -1.41 -3.92 9.55
CA PRO A 89 -0.73 -2.98 8.64
C PRO A 89 -1.33 -2.99 7.23
N PHE A 90 -2.66 -3.06 7.10
CA PHE A 90 -3.36 -3.02 5.82
C PHE A 90 -3.80 -1.59 5.47
N GLY A 91 -4.16 -1.40 4.20
CA GLY A 91 -4.75 -0.16 3.72
C GLY A 91 -6.24 -0.30 3.41
N VAL A 92 -6.89 0.83 3.15
CA VAL A 92 -8.31 0.91 2.76
C VAL A 92 -8.56 0.17 1.44
N GLU A 93 -7.56 0.13 0.56
CA GLU A 93 -7.63 -0.54 -0.73
C GLU A 93 -7.91 -2.05 -0.63
N GLY A 94 -7.45 -2.72 0.43
CA GLY A 94 -7.76 -4.13 0.67
C GLY A 94 -9.25 -4.35 0.97
N VAL A 95 -9.85 -3.45 1.75
CA VAL A 95 -11.28 -3.46 2.05
C VAL A 95 -12.11 -3.25 0.77
N LEU A 96 -11.69 -2.31 -0.08
CA LEU A 96 -12.34 -2.05 -1.37
C LEU A 96 -12.24 -3.25 -2.31
N ALA A 97 -11.06 -3.85 -2.41
CA ALA A 97 -10.81 -5.02 -3.25
C ALA A 97 -11.57 -6.27 -2.79
N SER A 98 -11.87 -6.38 -1.48
CA SER A 98 -12.65 -7.49 -0.92
C SER A 98 -14.12 -7.54 -1.37
N GLY A 99 -14.60 -6.52 -2.10
CA GLY A 99 -15.86 -6.60 -2.85
C GLY A 99 -17.10 -6.09 -2.13
N LEU A 100 -16.96 -5.04 -1.30
CA LEU A 100 -18.03 -4.44 -0.48
C LEU A 100 -19.29 -4.00 -1.27
N PHE A 101 -19.25 -3.90 -2.61
CA PHE A 101 -20.31 -3.26 -3.41
C PHE A 101 -20.90 -4.03 -4.59
N ILE A 102 -20.40 -5.22 -4.94
CA ILE A 102 -20.83 -5.88 -6.17
C ILE A 102 -21.16 -7.35 -5.93
N SER A 103 -22.45 -7.63 -5.85
CA SER A 103 -23.00 -8.98 -5.93
C SER A 103 -22.93 -9.49 -7.38
N GLY A 104 -22.30 -10.65 -7.57
CA GLY A 104 -22.18 -11.33 -8.86
C GLY A 104 -20.83 -11.13 -9.60
N ASP A 105 -20.65 -11.86 -10.70
CA ASP A 105 -19.42 -11.85 -11.51
C ASP A 105 -19.39 -10.69 -12.51
N ARG A 106 -19.43 -9.46 -12.00
CA ARG A 106 -19.25 -8.26 -12.83
C ARG A 106 -17.83 -7.72 -12.69
N GLN A 107 -16.88 -8.37 -13.35
CA GLN A 107 -15.46 -7.99 -13.35
C GLN A 107 -15.23 -6.51 -13.68
N LEU A 108 -15.94 -5.98 -14.70
CA LEU A 108 -15.87 -4.56 -15.09
C LEU A 108 -16.20 -3.59 -13.94
N LEU A 109 -17.24 -3.89 -13.16
CA LEU A 109 -17.62 -3.03 -12.04
C LEU A 109 -16.60 -3.13 -10.90
N LYS A 110 -16.05 -4.33 -10.63
CA LYS A 110 -15.01 -4.52 -9.59
C LYS A 110 -13.75 -3.75 -9.96
N ALA A 111 -13.31 -3.88 -11.20
CA ALA A 111 -12.20 -3.13 -11.77
C ALA A 111 -12.43 -1.61 -11.72
N ALA A 112 -13.64 -1.14 -12.07
CA ALA A 112 -13.99 0.28 -12.00
C ALA A 112 -13.97 0.84 -10.57
N VAL A 113 -14.48 0.08 -9.59
CA VAL A 113 -14.45 0.45 -8.17
C VAL A 113 -13.02 0.55 -7.65
N ILE A 114 -12.16 -0.40 -8.02
CA ILE A 114 -10.74 -0.37 -7.65
C ILE A 114 -10.05 0.85 -8.30
N ALA A 115 -10.24 1.08 -9.60
CA ALA A 115 -9.63 2.21 -10.30
C ALA A 115 -10.07 3.56 -9.74
N ALA A 116 -11.38 3.76 -9.56
CA ALA A 116 -11.93 4.99 -8.97
C ALA A 116 -11.48 5.17 -7.52
N GLY A 117 -11.47 4.10 -6.73
CA GLY A 117 -11.07 4.12 -5.34
C GLY A 117 -9.60 4.48 -5.16
N LEU A 118 -8.71 3.90 -5.97
CA LEU A 118 -7.27 4.22 -5.95
C LEU A 118 -7.00 5.63 -6.45
N ALA A 119 -7.65 6.05 -7.54
CA ALA A 119 -7.55 7.44 -8.03
C ALA A 119 -7.98 8.44 -6.95
N CYS A 120 -9.05 8.14 -6.21
CA CYS A 120 -9.52 8.97 -5.13
C CYS A 120 -8.57 8.95 -3.92
N LEU A 121 -8.17 7.76 -3.47
CA LEU A 121 -7.31 7.55 -2.30
C LEU A 121 -5.91 8.13 -2.47
N LEU A 122 -5.33 7.99 -3.67
CA LEU A 122 -3.91 8.20 -3.91
C LEU A 122 -3.59 9.28 -4.97
N ASN A 123 -4.58 9.98 -5.54
CA ASN A 123 -4.39 10.97 -6.62
C ASN A 123 -3.70 10.41 -7.88
N ILE A 124 -3.91 9.13 -8.17
CA ILE A 124 -3.21 8.42 -9.25
C ILE A 124 -4.18 7.86 -10.31
N PRO A 125 -4.93 8.71 -11.03
CA PRO A 125 -5.91 8.22 -12.00
C PRO A 125 -5.31 7.36 -13.11
N LEU A 126 -4.19 7.77 -13.71
CA LEU A 126 -3.59 7.02 -14.82
C LEU A 126 -2.93 5.73 -14.31
N ALA A 127 -2.22 5.79 -13.19
CA ALA A 127 -1.59 4.62 -12.62
C ALA A 127 -2.63 3.60 -12.18
N ALA A 128 -3.77 4.04 -11.62
CA ALA A 128 -4.87 3.16 -11.24
C ALA A 128 -5.46 2.41 -12.44
N VAL A 129 -5.64 3.09 -13.59
CA VAL A 129 -6.10 2.45 -14.84
C VAL A 129 -5.12 1.37 -15.27
N VAL A 130 -3.83 1.70 -15.37
CA VAL A 130 -2.81 0.77 -15.84
C VAL A 130 -2.64 -0.39 -14.86
N LEU A 131 -2.69 -0.13 -13.56
CA LEU A 131 -2.61 -1.14 -12.51
C LEU A 131 -3.73 -2.18 -12.63
N VAL A 132 -4.96 -1.75 -12.89
CA VAL A 132 -6.11 -2.64 -13.04
C VAL A 132 -5.91 -3.62 -14.21
N PHE A 133 -5.31 -3.16 -15.31
CA PHE A 133 -4.98 -4.03 -16.45
C PHE A 133 -3.75 -4.90 -16.20
N GLU A 134 -2.66 -4.36 -15.63
CA GLU A 134 -1.44 -5.14 -15.35
C GLU A 134 -1.66 -6.24 -14.30
N LEU A 135 -2.55 -6.01 -13.33
CA LEU A 135 -2.94 -7.03 -12.36
C LEU A 135 -3.98 -8.02 -12.92
N GLY A 136 -4.47 -7.83 -14.15
CA GLY A 136 -5.39 -8.75 -14.80
C GLY A 136 -6.80 -8.76 -14.22
N PHE A 137 -7.25 -7.66 -13.61
CA PHE A 137 -8.63 -7.57 -13.09
C PHE A 137 -9.68 -7.57 -14.21
N ILE A 138 -9.29 -7.16 -15.42
CA ILE A 138 -10.14 -7.13 -16.60
C ILE A 138 -9.32 -7.26 -17.89
N GLU A 139 -9.92 -7.87 -18.92
CA GLU A 139 -9.33 -7.99 -20.25
C GLU A 139 -9.20 -6.63 -20.95
N LEU A 140 -8.11 -6.49 -21.70
CA LEU A 140 -7.80 -5.29 -22.46
C LEU A 140 -8.67 -5.24 -23.72
N SER A 141 -9.75 -4.45 -23.64
CA SER A 141 -10.59 -4.08 -24.78
C SER A 141 -10.79 -2.57 -24.80
N LEU A 142 -11.00 -1.98 -25.97
CA LEU A 142 -11.18 -0.53 -26.10
C LEU A 142 -12.35 -0.02 -25.24
N PHE A 143 -13.42 -0.81 -25.15
CA PHE A 143 -14.57 -0.50 -24.29
C PHE A 143 -14.19 -0.52 -22.80
N ASN A 144 -13.46 -1.56 -22.35
CA ASN A 144 -13.05 -1.67 -20.95
C ASN A 144 -12.08 -0.54 -20.58
N VAL A 145 -11.13 -0.21 -21.45
CA VAL A 145 -10.21 0.91 -21.23
C VAL A 145 -10.99 2.21 -21.03
N LEU A 146 -11.93 2.51 -21.92
CA LEU A 146 -12.76 3.71 -21.81
C LEU A 146 -13.57 3.74 -20.49
N ALA A 147 -14.16 2.61 -20.10
CA ALA A 147 -14.91 2.50 -18.86
C ALA A 147 -14.04 2.69 -17.61
N ILE A 148 -12.84 2.11 -17.58
CA ILE A 148 -11.92 2.21 -16.45
C ILE A 148 -11.28 3.61 -16.36
N VAL A 149 -10.93 4.22 -17.49
CA VAL A 149 -10.47 5.63 -17.55
C VAL A 149 -11.54 6.56 -17.02
N LEU A 150 -12.80 6.36 -17.44
CA LEU A 150 -13.93 7.13 -16.94
C LEU A 150 -14.10 6.96 -15.42
N ALA A 151 -13.99 5.74 -14.90
CA ALA A 151 -14.10 5.46 -13.47
C ALA A 151 -12.97 6.14 -12.67
N ALA A 152 -11.72 6.01 -13.12
CA ALA A 152 -10.56 6.65 -12.49
C ALA A 152 -10.66 8.18 -12.54
N GLY A 153 -11.12 8.75 -13.65
CA GLY A 153 -11.37 10.19 -13.78
C GLY A 153 -12.43 10.69 -12.79
N ILE A 154 -13.53 9.96 -12.60
CA ILE A 154 -14.52 10.27 -11.57
C ILE A 154 -13.91 10.21 -10.18
N GLY A 155 -13.10 9.19 -9.89
CA GLY A 155 -12.40 9.05 -8.60
C GLY A 155 -11.47 10.24 -8.32
N ALA A 156 -10.68 10.65 -9.31
CA ALA A 156 -9.82 11.83 -9.21
C ALA A 156 -10.62 13.12 -9.00
N LEU A 157 -11.70 13.34 -9.76
CA LEU A 157 -12.59 14.49 -9.58
C LEU A 157 -13.18 14.53 -8.16
N CYS A 158 -13.62 13.37 -7.65
CA CYS A 158 -14.11 13.28 -6.28
C CYS A 158 -13.03 13.64 -5.26
N ARG A 159 -11.77 13.23 -5.47
CA ARG A 159 -10.66 13.65 -4.60
C ARG A 159 -10.49 15.16 -4.59
N VAL A 160 -10.49 15.80 -5.76
CA VAL A 160 -10.35 17.26 -5.86
C VAL A 160 -11.44 17.96 -5.04
N ILE A 161 -12.67 17.47 -5.11
CA ILE A 161 -13.82 18.05 -4.41
C ILE A 161 -13.76 17.79 -2.90
N LEU A 162 -13.36 16.58 -2.48
CA LEU A 162 -13.46 16.14 -1.08
C LEU A 162 -12.21 16.47 -0.24
N VAL A 163 -11.04 16.44 -0.86
CA VAL A 163 -9.74 16.56 -0.19
C VAL A 163 -8.93 17.73 -0.74
N GLY A 164 -8.98 17.96 -2.04
CA GLY A 164 -8.19 18.97 -2.74
C GLY A 164 -7.19 18.39 -3.74
N TRP A 165 -6.44 19.27 -4.39
CA TRP A 165 -5.42 18.92 -5.38
C TRP A 165 -4.01 19.05 -4.78
N ASP A 166 -3.66 18.13 -3.89
CA ASP A 166 -2.32 18.05 -3.31
C ASP A 166 -1.63 16.73 -3.66
N THR A 167 -0.31 16.82 -3.81
CA THR A 167 0.55 15.63 -3.98
C THR A 167 0.67 14.88 -2.67
N ILE A 168 0.86 13.57 -2.78
CA ILE A 168 1.04 12.71 -1.60
C ILE A 168 2.49 12.76 -1.12
N LEU A 169 3.43 12.86 -2.07
CA LEU A 169 4.83 12.96 -1.79
C LEU A 169 5.40 14.11 -2.63
N PRO A 170 5.30 15.37 -2.14
CA PRO A 170 5.81 16.52 -2.86
C PRO A 170 7.33 16.37 -3.04
N VAL A 171 7.78 16.45 -4.29
CA VAL A 171 9.21 16.50 -4.62
C VAL A 171 9.50 17.92 -5.10
N GLU A 172 10.16 18.72 -4.27
CA GLU A 172 10.44 20.13 -4.59
C GLU A 172 11.56 20.26 -5.63
N ARG A 173 12.58 19.39 -5.56
CA ARG A 173 13.71 19.42 -6.47
C ARG A 173 14.19 18.02 -6.81
N VAL A 174 14.26 17.73 -8.11
CA VAL A 174 14.95 16.55 -8.61
C VAL A 174 16.40 16.95 -8.91
N PRO A 175 17.40 16.27 -8.31
CA PRO A 175 18.82 16.57 -8.56
C PRO A 175 19.19 16.32 -10.02
N GLY A 176 20.30 16.92 -10.46
CA GLY A 176 20.79 16.78 -11.82
C GLY A 176 21.09 15.32 -12.17
N LEU A 177 20.71 14.87 -13.37
CA LEU A 177 20.92 13.50 -13.82
C LEU A 177 22.42 13.24 -14.05
N LYS A 178 23.06 12.60 -13.08
CA LYS A 178 24.44 12.11 -13.14
C LYS A 178 24.44 10.59 -13.25
N ILE A 179 25.44 10.04 -13.93
CA ILE A 179 25.58 8.57 -14.10
C ILE A 179 25.68 7.87 -12.73
N ASP A 180 26.42 8.46 -11.79
CA ASP A 180 26.58 7.91 -10.44
C ASP A 180 25.23 7.81 -9.70
N LEU A 181 24.36 8.81 -9.85
CA LEU A 181 23.02 8.81 -9.27
C LEU A 181 22.15 7.69 -9.87
N LEU A 182 22.21 7.51 -11.19
CA LEU A 182 21.47 6.43 -11.85
C LEU A 182 21.99 5.05 -11.42
N TYR A 183 23.30 4.89 -11.26
CA TYR A 183 23.89 3.67 -10.71
C TYR A 183 23.41 3.41 -9.28
N ALA A 184 23.39 4.43 -8.42
CA ALA A 184 22.88 4.32 -7.06
C ALA A 184 21.38 3.95 -7.02
N CYS A 185 20.58 4.51 -7.94
CA CYS A 185 19.16 4.16 -8.09
C CYS A 185 18.96 2.74 -8.59
N PHE A 186 19.80 2.27 -9.52
CA PHE A 186 19.79 0.89 -10.00
C PHE A 186 20.11 -0.10 -8.88
N VAL A 187 21.17 0.13 -8.10
CA VAL A 187 21.55 -0.72 -6.96
C VAL A 187 20.46 -0.71 -5.88
N THR A 188 19.91 0.46 -5.57
CA THR A 188 18.77 0.60 -4.66
C THR A 188 17.56 -0.19 -5.15
N GLY A 189 17.26 -0.10 -6.45
CA GLY A 189 16.21 -0.87 -7.10
C GLY A 189 16.37 -2.38 -6.89
N ILE A 190 17.59 -2.92 -7.03
CA ILE A 190 17.88 -4.34 -6.73
C ILE A 190 17.53 -4.67 -5.27
N ILE A 191 18.04 -3.87 -4.32
CA ILE A 191 17.89 -4.13 -2.88
C ILE A 191 16.40 -4.16 -2.51
N VAL A 192 15.66 -3.11 -2.86
CA VAL A 192 14.24 -2.98 -2.48
C VAL A 192 13.37 -4.00 -3.22
N PHE A 193 13.65 -4.27 -4.50
CA PHE A 193 12.98 -5.33 -5.25
C PHE A 193 13.11 -6.70 -4.56
N LEU A 194 14.31 -7.04 -4.07
CA LEU A 194 14.54 -8.31 -3.36
C LEU A 194 13.71 -8.41 -2.08
N PHE A 195 13.52 -7.31 -1.35
CA PHE A 195 12.60 -7.29 -0.20
C PHE A 195 11.15 -7.52 -0.59
N GLY A 196 10.68 -6.91 -1.68
CA GLY A 196 9.33 -7.17 -2.22
C GLY A 196 9.13 -8.61 -2.69
N TRP A 197 10.15 -9.21 -3.31
CA TRP A 197 10.13 -10.61 -3.71
C TRP A 197 10.17 -11.56 -2.50
N LEU A 198 11.05 -11.31 -1.53
CA LEU A 198 11.15 -12.05 -0.27
C LEU A 198 9.81 -12.04 0.49
N MET A 199 9.14 -10.88 0.52
CA MET A 199 7.81 -10.74 1.09
C MET A 199 6.81 -11.67 0.42
N THR A 200 6.76 -11.70 -0.92
CA THR A 200 5.89 -12.63 -1.68
C THR A 200 6.18 -14.09 -1.34
N TRP A 201 7.46 -14.45 -1.31
CA TRP A 201 7.90 -15.81 -1.02
C TRP A 201 7.51 -16.26 0.40
N LEU A 202 7.75 -15.42 1.41
CA LEU A 202 7.39 -15.71 2.80
C LEU A 202 5.87 -15.80 3.01
N ILE A 203 5.09 -14.92 2.39
CA ILE A 203 3.62 -15.01 2.43
C ILE A 203 3.15 -16.35 1.87
N LYS A 204 3.65 -16.78 0.70
CA LYS A 204 3.30 -18.09 0.11
C LYS A 204 3.72 -19.26 0.99
N MET A 205 4.83 -19.16 1.72
CA MET A 205 5.21 -20.19 2.69
C MET A 205 4.24 -20.27 3.86
N LEU A 206 3.84 -19.12 4.42
CA LEU A 206 2.88 -19.07 5.51
C LEU A 206 1.49 -19.57 5.07
N GLU A 207 1.07 -19.27 3.85
CA GLU A 207 -0.20 -19.75 3.29
C GLU A 207 -0.28 -21.29 3.16
N LYS A 208 0.86 -21.99 3.12
CA LYS A 208 0.90 -23.47 3.09
C LYS A 208 0.53 -24.09 4.44
N ILE A 209 0.56 -23.33 5.52
CA ILE A 209 0.19 -23.79 6.86
C ILE A 209 -1.33 -24.03 6.87
N ARG A 210 -1.75 -25.31 6.75
CA ARG A 210 -3.18 -25.68 6.70
C ARG A 210 -3.83 -25.81 8.08
N PHE A 211 -3.04 -25.87 9.15
CA PHE A 211 -3.56 -26.13 10.49
C PHE A 211 -4.34 -24.91 11.03
N GLN A 212 -5.62 -25.10 11.35
CA GLN A 212 -6.52 -24.09 11.94
C GLN A 212 -6.46 -22.69 11.30
N ARG A 213 -6.52 -22.64 9.95
CA ARG A 213 -6.39 -21.40 9.14
C ARG A 213 -7.28 -20.24 9.62
N THR A 214 -8.44 -20.52 10.18
CA THR A 214 -9.36 -19.51 10.71
C THR A 214 -8.79 -18.70 11.89
N TRP A 215 -7.95 -19.31 12.74
CA TRP A 215 -7.39 -18.67 13.94
C TRP A 215 -5.97 -18.15 13.74
N LEU A 216 -5.33 -18.49 12.62
CA LEU A 216 -3.97 -18.04 12.28
C LEU A 216 -3.83 -16.51 12.32
N PRO A 217 -4.82 -15.69 11.91
CA PRO A 217 -4.74 -14.24 12.07
C PRO A 217 -4.65 -13.77 13.52
N VAL A 218 -5.26 -14.48 14.46
CA VAL A 218 -5.19 -14.15 15.90
C VAL A 218 -3.80 -14.44 16.44
N ALA A 219 -3.19 -15.57 16.04
CA ALA A 219 -1.82 -15.89 16.40
C ALA A 219 -0.83 -14.85 15.82
N ALA A 220 -1.04 -14.45 14.56
CA ALA A 220 -0.26 -13.37 13.94
C ALA A 220 -0.44 -12.04 14.69
N ALA A 221 -1.66 -11.74 15.17
CA ALA A 221 -1.97 -10.52 15.90
C ALA A 221 -1.17 -10.38 17.21
N ILE A 222 -0.81 -11.48 17.88
CA ILE A 222 0.03 -11.45 19.08
C ILE A 222 1.42 -10.92 18.72
N ILE A 223 2.01 -11.43 17.64
CA ILE A 223 3.33 -11.02 17.18
C ILE A 223 3.27 -9.58 16.63
N ILE A 224 2.22 -9.24 15.86
CA ILE A 224 2.00 -7.88 15.36
C ILE A 224 1.85 -6.90 16.53
N GLY A 225 1.08 -7.24 17.56
CA GLY A 225 0.93 -6.43 18.76
C GLY A 225 2.24 -6.25 19.51
N TYR A 226 3.04 -7.30 19.66
CA TYR A 226 4.37 -7.22 20.28
C TYR A 226 5.34 -6.33 19.49
N LEU A 227 5.42 -6.52 18.17
CA LEU A 227 6.24 -5.68 17.30
C LEU A 227 5.75 -4.22 17.31
N GLY A 228 4.44 -4.01 17.41
CA GLY A 228 3.82 -2.69 17.47
C GLY A 228 4.05 -1.99 18.79
N TRP A 229 4.12 -2.73 19.89
CA TRP A 229 4.53 -2.17 21.18
C TRP A 229 5.98 -1.67 21.15
N GLN A 230 6.89 -2.39 20.46
CA GLN A 230 8.28 -1.94 20.31
C GLN A 230 8.43 -0.79 19.30
N ARG A 231 7.68 -0.84 18.19
CA ARG A 231 7.70 0.11 17.07
C ARG A 231 6.27 0.46 16.68
N PRO A 232 5.63 1.41 17.39
CA PRO A 232 4.23 1.77 17.18
C PRO A 232 3.96 2.32 15.79
N GLU A 233 5.00 2.82 15.12
CA GLU A 233 4.96 3.34 13.75
C GLU A 233 4.60 2.25 12.72
N GLY A 234 4.81 0.98 13.07
CA GLY A 234 4.49 -0.18 12.21
C GLY A 234 3.01 -0.55 12.15
N LEU A 235 2.17 -0.07 13.09
CA LEU A 235 0.76 -0.46 13.18
C LEU A 235 -0.15 0.37 12.26
N GLY A 236 -1.37 -0.14 12.06
CA GLY A 236 -2.47 0.55 11.37
C GLY A 236 -2.14 0.90 9.93
N THR A 237 -2.75 1.97 9.40
CA THR A 237 -2.55 2.39 7.99
C THR A 237 -1.17 3.02 7.74
N GLY A 238 -0.54 3.60 8.76
CA GLY A 238 0.77 4.24 8.66
C GLY A 238 0.78 5.57 7.89
N ASN A 239 -0.39 6.08 7.48
CA ASN A 239 -0.52 7.29 6.66
C ASN A 239 0.06 8.55 7.31
N TYR A 240 0.10 8.59 8.65
CA TYR A 240 0.71 9.68 9.40
C TYR A 240 2.18 9.94 9.04
N PHE A 241 2.93 8.90 8.64
CA PHE A 241 4.36 9.03 8.37
C PHE A 241 4.69 9.50 6.96
N ILE A 242 3.74 9.42 6.01
CA ILE A 242 4.01 9.79 4.61
C ILE A 242 4.45 11.27 4.49
N PRO A 243 3.78 12.25 5.13
CA PRO A 243 4.25 13.64 5.13
C PRO A 243 5.58 13.84 5.87
N ALA A 244 5.87 13.04 6.90
CA ALA A 244 7.12 13.16 7.63
C ALA A 244 8.33 12.71 6.77
N LEU A 245 8.12 11.78 5.83
CA LEU A 245 9.17 11.33 4.90
C LEU A 245 9.65 12.45 3.97
N SER A 246 8.76 13.36 3.55
CA SER A 246 9.15 14.46 2.65
C SER A 246 9.98 15.53 3.36
N SER A 247 9.90 15.65 4.69
CA SER A 247 10.70 16.62 5.44
C SER A 247 12.18 16.23 5.58
N GLY A 248 12.55 14.97 5.30
CA GLY A 248 13.90 14.44 5.53
C GLY A 248 14.33 14.40 7.01
N ALA A 249 13.48 14.80 7.95
CA ALA A 249 13.79 14.90 9.38
C ALA A 249 13.86 13.54 10.11
N ILE A 250 13.70 12.44 9.38
CA ILE A 250 13.63 11.09 9.96
C ILE A 250 15.03 10.45 9.95
N ASN A 251 15.49 10.05 11.13
CA ASN A 251 16.76 9.34 11.30
C ASN A 251 16.73 7.99 10.55
N LEU A 252 17.86 7.59 9.96
CA LEU A 252 18.06 6.30 9.29
C LEU A 252 17.63 5.11 10.14
N GLN A 253 17.85 5.16 11.46
CA GLN A 253 17.41 4.11 12.40
C GLN A 253 15.88 3.95 12.45
N ILE A 254 15.14 5.06 12.31
CA ILE A 254 13.68 5.06 12.28
C ILE A 254 13.21 4.53 10.92
N LEU A 255 13.83 4.95 9.81
CA LEU A 255 13.51 4.44 8.46
C LEU A 255 13.67 2.92 8.36
N LEU A 256 14.81 2.38 8.80
CA LEU A 256 15.08 0.94 8.79
C LEU A 256 14.18 0.18 9.77
N GLY A 257 13.95 0.74 10.97
CA GLY A 257 13.05 0.13 11.93
C GLY A 257 11.62 0.04 11.42
N LEU A 258 11.09 1.16 10.91
CA LEU A 258 9.74 1.25 10.35
C LEU A 258 9.57 0.29 9.18
N SER A 259 10.47 0.31 8.20
CA SER A 259 10.38 -0.57 7.03
C SER A 259 10.42 -2.05 7.40
N LEU A 260 11.41 -2.49 8.17
CA LEU A 260 11.61 -3.91 8.48
C LEU A 260 10.52 -4.47 9.39
N VAL A 261 10.12 -3.71 10.43
CA VAL A 261 9.04 -4.14 11.31
C VAL A 261 7.72 -4.18 10.56
N ARG A 262 7.40 -3.15 9.76
CA ARG A 262 6.16 -3.12 9.00
C ARG A 262 6.12 -4.20 7.92
N LEU A 263 7.26 -4.49 7.27
CA LEU A 263 7.39 -5.63 6.35
C LEU A 263 7.11 -6.96 7.06
N ALA A 264 7.70 -7.18 8.25
CA ALA A 264 7.45 -8.40 9.03
C ALA A 264 5.98 -8.53 9.45
N MET A 265 5.39 -7.46 9.99
CA MET A 265 3.97 -7.42 10.36
C MET A 265 3.07 -7.71 9.16
N LEU A 266 3.38 -7.15 7.99
CA LEU A 266 2.58 -7.31 6.79
C LEU A 266 2.67 -8.73 6.21
N ILE A 267 3.84 -9.36 6.27
CA ILE A 267 4.03 -10.78 5.93
C ILE A 267 3.18 -11.66 6.83
N LEU A 268 3.21 -11.42 8.15
CA LEU A 268 2.42 -12.17 9.12
C LEU A 268 0.92 -11.96 8.89
N ALA A 269 0.48 -10.72 8.71
CA ALA A 269 -0.90 -10.37 8.46
C ALA A 269 -1.42 -11.03 7.17
N ALA A 270 -0.76 -10.80 6.03
CA ALA A 270 -1.18 -11.37 4.75
C ALA A 270 -1.02 -12.89 4.68
N GLY A 271 0.09 -13.43 5.20
CA GLY A 271 0.38 -14.87 5.23
C GLY A 271 -0.55 -15.66 6.16
N SER A 272 -1.05 -15.04 7.22
CA SER A 272 -2.05 -15.65 8.11
C SER A 272 -3.43 -15.81 7.46
N GLY A 273 -3.65 -15.17 6.30
CA GLY A 273 -4.96 -15.15 5.64
C GLY A 273 -5.94 -14.15 6.22
N ALA A 274 -5.45 -13.12 6.92
CA ALA A 274 -6.30 -12.04 7.43
C ALA A 274 -7.07 -11.33 6.29
N PRO A 275 -8.33 -10.94 6.52
CA PRO A 275 -9.14 -10.18 5.55
C PRO A 275 -8.50 -8.82 5.24
N GLY A 276 -8.58 -8.36 3.99
CA GLY A 276 -7.96 -7.12 3.53
C GLY A 276 -6.59 -7.30 2.86
N ARG A 277 -6.14 -8.56 2.68
CA ARG A 277 -4.89 -8.91 2.00
C ARG A 277 -4.98 -8.89 0.46
N GLU A 278 -6.18 -8.69 -0.09
CA GLU A 278 -6.46 -8.76 -1.54
C GLU A 278 -5.73 -7.68 -2.33
N LEU A 279 -5.55 -6.50 -1.73
CA LEU A 279 -4.82 -5.38 -2.32
C LEU A 279 -4.11 -4.62 -1.20
N ILE A 280 -2.80 -4.41 -1.34
CA ILE A 280 -1.93 -3.91 -0.27
C ILE A 280 -1.02 -2.81 -0.83
N ILE A 281 -1.57 -1.80 -1.49
CA ILE A 281 -0.77 -0.76 -2.17
C ILE A 281 -0.21 0.23 -1.15
N SER A 282 -1.04 0.74 -0.25
CA SER A 282 -0.66 1.80 0.70
C SER A 282 0.48 1.35 1.63
N PRO A 283 0.45 0.13 2.20
CA PRO A 283 1.57 -0.36 3.00
C PRO A 283 2.86 -0.56 2.18
N LEU A 284 2.75 -0.95 0.90
CA LEU A 284 3.92 -1.08 0.02
C LEU A 284 4.55 0.26 -0.32
N ILE A 285 3.74 1.33 -0.44
CA ILE A 285 4.26 2.70 -0.61
C ILE A 285 5.11 3.06 0.61
N LEU A 286 4.60 2.86 1.82
CA LEU A 286 5.33 3.25 3.03
C LEU A 286 6.62 2.42 3.23
N ILE A 287 6.54 1.11 3.05
CA ILE A 287 7.72 0.22 3.14
C ILE A 287 8.72 0.56 2.04
N GLY A 288 8.25 0.75 0.80
CA GLY A 288 9.10 1.11 -0.32
C GLY A 288 9.78 2.46 -0.14
N ALA A 289 9.04 3.47 0.30
CA ALA A 289 9.59 4.80 0.57
C ALA A 289 10.69 4.76 1.62
N THR A 290 10.42 4.13 2.76
CA THR A 290 11.37 4.05 3.88
C THR A 290 12.58 3.18 3.56
N LEU A 291 12.40 2.02 2.90
CA LEU A 291 13.52 1.20 2.43
C LEU A 291 14.34 1.93 1.37
N GLY A 292 13.69 2.59 0.40
CA GLY A 292 14.35 3.33 -0.66
C GLY A 292 15.19 4.49 -0.13
N MET A 293 14.63 5.28 0.79
CA MET A 293 15.36 6.32 1.52
C MET A 293 16.59 5.75 2.23
N ALA A 294 16.42 4.66 2.99
CA ALA A 294 17.51 4.06 3.73
C ALA A 294 18.61 3.48 2.81
N SER A 295 18.22 2.71 1.79
CA SER A 295 19.17 2.06 0.90
C SER A 295 19.86 3.05 -0.04
N LEU A 296 19.14 4.05 -0.57
CA LEU A 296 19.77 5.03 -1.47
C LEU A 296 20.74 5.92 -0.70
N LEU A 297 20.41 6.30 0.54
CA LEU A 297 21.33 7.03 1.42
C LEU A 297 22.59 6.21 1.72
N LEU A 298 22.45 4.92 2.02
CA LEU A 298 23.62 4.05 2.27
C LEU A 298 24.48 3.87 1.01
N VAL A 299 23.85 3.66 -0.15
CA VAL A 299 24.56 3.52 -1.42
C VAL A 299 25.24 4.83 -1.81
N SER A 300 24.57 5.97 -1.62
CA SER A 300 25.15 7.28 -1.94
C SER A 300 26.35 7.61 -1.06
N MET A 301 26.33 7.23 0.22
CA MET A 301 27.49 7.33 1.11
C MET A 301 28.68 6.49 0.63
N ILE A 302 28.43 5.27 0.13
CA ILE A 302 29.49 4.38 -0.37
C ILE A 302 30.09 4.91 -1.69
N VAL A 303 29.26 5.43 -2.58
CA VAL A 303 29.69 5.94 -3.90
C VAL A 303 30.22 7.39 -3.82
N GLY A 304 29.96 8.11 -2.71
CA GLY A 304 30.39 9.49 -2.51
C GLY A 304 29.50 10.55 -3.19
N ILE A 305 28.19 10.28 -3.30
CA ILE A 305 27.21 11.17 -3.93
C ILE A 305 26.45 11.94 -2.85
N TYR A 306 26.48 13.27 -2.91
CA TYR A 306 25.83 14.13 -1.92
C TYR A 306 24.55 14.84 -2.44
N ASP A 307 24.27 14.73 -3.74
CA ASP A 307 23.14 15.38 -4.40
C ASP A 307 21.96 14.39 -4.53
N VAL A 308 21.54 13.81 -3.40
CA VAL A 308 20.41 12.88 -3.32
C VAL A 308 19.36 13.48 -2.40
N THR A 309 18.17 13.70 -2.93
CA THR A 309 17.05 14.19 -2.14
C THR A 309 16.26 13.01 -1.53
N PRO A 310 15.80 13.10 -0.27
CA PRO A 310 15.07 12.01 0.39
C PRO A 310 13.79 11.60 -0.36
N GLU A 311 13.13 12.54 -1.02
CA GLU A 311 11.90 12.32 -1.77
C GLU A 311 12.16 11.51 -3.04
N LEU A 312 13.27 11.78 -3.74
CA LEU A 312 13.69 10.95 -4.88
C LEU A 312 13.97 9.51 -4.42
N ALA A 313 14.68 9.37 -3.29
CA ALA A 313 14.98 8.07 -2.71
C ALA A 313 13.72 7.28 -2.35
N ALA A 314 12.73 7.96 -1.77
CA ALA A 314 11.44 7.38 -1.46
C ALA A 314 10.73 6.87 -2.72
N VAL A 315 10.66 7.68 -3.78
CA VAL A 315 9.95 7.34 -5.02
C VAL A 315 10.59 6.16 -5.74
N VAL A 316 11.93 6.14 -5.82
CA VAL A 316 12.72 5.02 -6.35
C VAL A 316 12.39 3.74 -5.57
N GLY A 317 12.36 3.81 -4.24
CA GLY A 317 12.00 2.69 -3.39
C GLY A 317 10.54 2.23 -3.53
N ILE A 318 9.58 3.15 -3.64
CA ILE A 318 8.17 2.84 -3.88
C ILE A 318 8.03 2.02 -5.17
N ALA A 319 8.62 2.50 -6.26
CA ALA A 319 8.57 1.82 -7.55
C ALA A 319 9.19 0.41 -7.47
N ALA A 320 10.38 0.29 -6.87
CA ALA A 320 11.05 -0.99 -6.70
C ALA A 320 10.27 -1.97 -5.80
N MET A 321 9.66 -1.49 -4.72
CA MET A 321 8.87 -2.32 -3.80
C MET A 321 7.58 -2.82 -4.46
N LEU A 322 6.88 -1.95 -5.19
CA LEU A 322 5.68 -2.31 -5.93
C LEU A 322 5.98 -3.40 -6.96
N THR A 323 7.05 -3.24 -7.75
CA THR A 323 7.43 -4.20 -8.80
C THR A 323 8.05 -5.49 -8.25
N GLY A 324 8.65 -5.44 -7.06
CA GLY A 324 9.13 -6.62 -6.34
C GLY A 324 7.99 -7.48 -5.77
N ARG A 325 6.92 -6.83 -5.28
CA ARG A 325 5.78 -7.52 -4.68
C ARG A 325 4.67 -7.87 -5.68
N LEU A 326 4.48 -7.04 -6.70
CA LEU A 326 3.38 -7.12 -7.64
C LEU A 326 3.89 -7.21 -9.09
N PRO A 327 3.14 -7.90 -9.96
CA PRO A 327 3.47 -8.04 -11.38
C PRO A 327 3.25 -6.76 -12.22
N VAL A 328 3.57 -5.58 -11.70
CA VAL A 328 3.27 -4.27 -12.31
C VAL A 328 4.57 -3.53 -12.65
N ILE A 329 4.68 -2.93 -13.83
CA ILE A 329 5.88 -2.16 -14.22
C ILE A 329 5.47 -0.78 -14.72
N PHE A 330 4.54 -0.75 -15.68
CA PHE A 330 4.03 0.50 -16.23
C PHE A 330 3.21 1.25 -15.19
N ALA A 331 2.43 0.54 -14.36
CA ALA A 331 1.70 1.18 -13.28
C ALA A 331 2.68 1.81 -12.29
N ALA A 332 3.74 1.12 -11.87
CA ALA A 332 4.73 1.66 -10.92
C ALA A 332 5.46 2.91 -11.47
N LEU A 333 5.76 2.94 -12.77
CA LEU A 333 6.37 4.09 -13.43
C LEU A 333 5.43 5.31 -13.43
N ILE A 334 4.19 5.14 -13.89
CA ILE A 334 3.19 6.22 -13.95
C ILE A 334 2.81 6.67 -12.53
N PHE A 335 2.69 5.72 -11.61
CA PHE A 335 2.45 5.95 -10.19
C PHE A 335 3.47 6.90 -9.59
N SER A 336 4.75 6.72 -9.91
CA SER A 336 5.84 7.57 -9.41
C SER A 336 5.72 9.02 -9.90
N ILE A 337 5.22 9.23 -11.12
CA ILE A 337 5.02 10.57 -11.69
C ILE A 337 3.78 11.22 -11.07
N GLU A 338 2.65 10.52 -11.00
CA GLU A 338 1.41 11.07 -10.45
C GLU A 338 1.50 11.32 -8.94
N LEU A 339 2.19 10.45 -8.19
CA LEU A 339 2.36 10.63 -6.75
C LEU A 339 3.20 11.87 -6.39
N THR A 340 4.12 12.27 -7.26
CA THR A 340 5.06 13.39 -7.05
C THR A 340 4.72 14.66 -7.82
N HIS A 341 3.89 14.55 -8.88
CA HIS A 341 3.71 15.56 -9.93
C HIS A 341 5.01 16.02 -10.61
N GLN A 342 6.09 15.22 -10.57
CA GLN A 342 7.38 15.56 -11.17
C GLN A 342 7.75 14.61 -12.30
N TRP A 343 7.83 15.11 -13.53
CA TRP A 343 8.25 14.30 -14.69
C TRP A 343 9.73 13.90 -14.64
N MET A 344 10.57 14.69 -13.98
CA MET A 344 12.02 14.45 -13.93
C MET A 344 12.42 13.19 -13.16
N VAL A 345 11.53 12.65 -12.31
CA VAL A 345 11.80 11.40 -11.55
C VAL A 345 11.77 10.15 -12.45
N ILE A 346 11.27 10.27 -13.69
CA ILE A 346 11.05 9.12 -14.57
C ILE A 346 12.35 8.36 -14.87
N ILE A 347 13.47 9.04 -15.09
CA ILE A 347 14.74 8.41 -15.46
C ILE A 347 15.34 7.65 -14.25
N PRO A 348 15.47 8.24 -13.04
CA PRO A 348 15.87 7.51 -11.84
C PRO A 348 14.98 6.31 -11.53
N VAL A 349 13.66 6.46 -11.69
CA VAL A 349 12.71 5.37 -11.47
C VAL A 349 12.92 4.25 -12.48
N ILE A 350 13.07 4.56 -13.79
CA ILE A 350 13.40 3.54 -14.80
C ILE A 350 14.67 2.80 -14.41
N ALA A 351 15.73 3.51 -14.00
CA ALA A 351 16.97 2.87 -13.56
C ALA A 351 16.73 1.88 -12.40
N ALA A 352 15.89 2.23 -11.43
CA ALA A 352 15.50 1.35 -10.34
C ALA A 352 14.59 0.17 -10.75
N LEU A 353 13.87 0.29 -11.87
CA LEU A 353 12.98 -0.75 -12.40
C LEU A 353 13.68 -1.76 -13.33
N ILE A 354 14.85 -1.44 -13.88
CA ILE A 354 15.62 -2.38 -14.73
C ILE A 354 15.83 -3.73 -14.02
N PRO A 355 16.27 -3.80 -12.74
CA PRO A 355 16.38 -5.06 -12.01
C PRO A 355 15.08 -5.87 -12.01
N ALA A 356 13.95 -5.21 -11.77
CA ALA A 356 12.65 -5.86 -11.75
C ALA A 356 12.30 -6.44 -13.13
N MET A 357 12.53 -5.68 -14.21
CA MET A 357 12.32 -6.15 -15.58
C MET A 357 13.16 -7.40 -15.91
N LEU A 358 14.42 -7.42 -15.48
CA LEU A 358 15.33 -8.53 -15.73
C LEU A 358 14.99 -9.77 -14.90
N LEU A 359 14.87 -9.60 -13.58
CA LEU A 359 14.70 -10.70 -12.62
C LEU A 359 13.31 -11.33 -12.70
N ARG A 360 12.30 -10.57 -13.13
CA ARG A 360 10.94 -11.10 -13.23
C ARG A 360 10.80 -12.24 -14.24
N SER A 361 11.57 -12.23 -15.33
CA SER A 361 11.61 -13.34 -16.29
C SER A 361 12.07 -14.65 -15.64
N VAL A 362 13.03 -14.57 -14.72
CA VAL A 362 13.58 -15.71 -13.96
C VAL A 362 12.58 -16.19 -12.92
N ILE A 363 11.93 -15.27 -12.20
CA ILE A 363 10.94 -15.56 -11.15
C ILE A 363 9.72 -16.28 -11.73
N VAL A 364 9.21 -15.82 -12.88
CA VAL A 364 8.08 -16.44 -13.59
C VAL A 364 8.44 -17.84 -14.08
N ARG A 365 9.64 -18.03 -14.62
CA ARG A 365 10.13 -19.36 -15.06
C ARG A 365 10.19 -20.38 -13.92
N ASN A 366 10.47 -19.92 -12.70
CA ASN A 366 10.58 -20.78 -11.51
C ASN A 366 9.23 -21.00 -10.79
N GLY A 367 8.11 -20.49 -11.30
CA GLY A 367 6.79 -20.66 -10.69
C GLY A 367 6.63 -19.98 -9.32
N THR A 368 7.46 -18.99 -9.02
CA THR A 368 7.49 -18.33 -7.70
C THR A 368 6.54 -17.13 -7.59
N ASN A 369 5.87 -16.73 -8.69
CA ASN A 369 4.87 -15.64 -8.70
C ASN A 369 3.48 -16.13 -9.06
#